data_AF-A0A1F3FW79-F1
#
_entry.id   AF-A0A1F3FW79-F1
#
_cell.length_a   1.000
_cell.length_b   1.000
_cell.length_c   1.000
_cell.angle_alpha   90.00
_cell.angle_beta   90.00
_cell.angle_gamma   90.00
#
_symmetry.space_group_name_H-M   'P 1'
#
loop_
_entity.id
_entity.type
_entity.pdbx_description
1 polymer ?
#
loop_
_entity_poly.entity_id
_entity_poly.type
_entity_poly.pdbx_seq_one_letter_code
_entity_poly.pdbx_strand_id
1 'polypeptide(L)'
;MNLYNCLKLLIAKRQIFPVIPKELQYGKTMLVNMEQPFWQELCKTAQLRKPCWHHIENFLCVNNALIAVGAYADIRNNIYQGKQLLIHLGIDLIVPPNTPVYAPLSGIIKKIMINNSLGDYGVLVIIEHNLNNTRFFTLYGHLSYESCLHLKPQQNIAATSIIGRIGNEQENGGWPPHLHLQISSEQLINNSNFFGAVDQLVAKEYLTHCPNPNLLLKMEINNMEKYYLEDLCPGVDLVRIGKWYTKDGDFVVKGNKIADFETNKINFEVYTPISGRVLKIYGLTGNDVDNSKPIVLIEEMEEAH
;
A
#
# COMPACT_ATOMS: atom_id res chain seq x y z
N MET A 1 -24.06 -1.48 0.70
CA MET A 1 -22.87 -1.34 1.56
C MET A 1 -21.66 -1.67 0.70
N ASN A 2 -20.63 -0.81 0.63
CA ASN A 2 -19.45 -1.07 -0.20
C ASN A 2 -18.63 -2.24 0.37
N LEU A 3 -17.80 -2.87 -0.48
CA LEU A 3 -17.06 -4.08 -0.10
C LEU A 3 -16.22 -3.88 1.17
N TYR A 4 -15.58 -2.72 1.31
CA TYR A 4 -14.82 -2.34 2.49
C TYR A 4 -15.64 -2.46 3.79
N ASN A 5 -16.82 -1.82 3.86
CA ASN A 5 -17.63 -1.82 5.09
C ASN A 5 -18.13 -3.22 5.46
N CYS A 6 -18.50 -4.03 4.46
CA CYS A 6 -18.86 -5.43 4.68
C CYS A 6 -17.68 -6.22 5.27
N LEU A 7 -16.51 -6.14 4.63
CA LEU A 7 -15.33 -6.87 5.06
C LEU A 7 -14.83 -6.40 6.42
N LYS A 8 -14.84 -5.09 6.71
CA LYS A 8 -14.45 -4.53 8.01
C LYS A 8 -15.23 -5.18 9.16
N LEU A 9 -16.56 -5.26 9.03
CA LEU A 9 -17.43 -5.88 10.05
C LEU A 9 -17.22 -7.39 10.15
N LEU A 10 -17.09 -8.08 9.00
CA LEU A 10 -16.95 -9.53 8.96
C LEU A 10 -15.59 -10.00 9.47
N ILE A 11 -14.52 -9.24 9.21
CA ILE A 11 -13.15 -9.55 9.61
C ILE A 11 -12.90 -9.18 11.07
N ALA A 12 -13.48 -8.08 11.59
CA ALA A 12 -13.28 -7.65 12.98
C ALA A 12 -13.64 -8.73 14.02
N LYS A 13 -14.54 -9.66 13.69
CA LYS A 13 -15.01 -10.73 14.57
C LYS A 13 -14.33 -12.08 14.29
N ARG A 14 -13.26 -12.11 13.50
CA ARG A 14 -12.64 -13.35 13.02
C ARG A 14 -11.14 -13.37 13.31
N GLN A 15 -10.64 -14.57 13.54
CA GLN A 15 -9.21 -14.82 13.51
C GLN A 15 -8.72 -14.70 12.06
N ILE A 16 -7.78 -13.79 11.84
CA ILE A 16 -7.04 -13.65 10.60
C ILE A 16 -5.61 -14.09 10.86
N PHE A 17 -5.08 -14.94 9.99
CA PHE A 17 -3.71 -15.41 10.11
C PHE A 17 -2.74 -14.50 9.36
N PRO A 18 -1.47 -14.46 9.79
CA PRO A 18 -0.42 -13.76 9.06
C PRO A 18 -0.29 -14.23 7.62
N VAL A 19 0.07 -13.33 6.71
CA VAL A 19 0.37 -13.63 5.30
C VAL A 19 1.86 -13.87 5.05
N ILE A 20 2.73 -13.46 5.97
CA ILE A 20 4.17 -13.72 6.00
C ILE A 20 4.57 -14.15 7.42
N PRO A 21 5.83 -14.55 7.72
CA PRO A 21 6.25 -14.88 9.08
C PRO A 21 5.89 -13.78 10.08
N LYS A 22 5.39 -14.18 11.27
CA LYS A 22 4.84 -13.26 12.28
C LYS A 22 5.85 -12.21 12.74
N GLU A 23 7.11 -12.62 12.81
CA GLU A 23 8.23 -11.79 13.23
C GLU A 23 8.49 -10.65 12.26
N LEU A 24 8.21 -10.87 10.97
CA LEU A 24 8.27 -9.83 9.94
C LEU A 24 6.98 -9.01 9.92
N GLN A 25 5.81 -9.66 9.89
CA GLN A 25 4.52 -8.98 9.75
C GLN A 25 4.22 -8.03 10.91
N TYR A 26 4.49 -8.45 12.14
CA TYR A 26 4.28 -7.63 13.34
C TYR A 26 5.59 -7.06 13.87
N GLY A 27 6.65 -7.13 13.06
CA GLY A 27 7.94 -6.55 13.37
C GLY A 27 7.93 -5.03 13.23
N LYS A 28 9.02 -4.40 13.70
CA LYS A 28 9.19 -2.95 13.57
C LYS A 28 9.14 -2.55 12.10
N THR A 29 8.07 -1.87 11.72
CA THR A 29 7.75 -1.54 10.35
C THR A 29 8.23 -0.13 10.03
N MET A 30 8.73 0.07 8.81
CA MET A 30 8.90 1.39 8.24
C MET A 30 8.09 1.54 6.97
N LEU A 31 7.43 2.68 6.80
CA LEU A 31 6.75 3.01 5.57
C LEU A 31 7.73 3.61 4.57
N VAL A 32 7.56 3.24 3.31
CA VAL A 32 8.42 3.73 2.24
C VAL A 32 7.71 4.80 1.44
N ASN A 33 8.39 5.91 1.23
CA ASN A 33 8.02 6.88 0.23
C ASN A 33 8.70 6.47 -1.08
N MET A 34 7.93 5.91 -1.99
CA MET A 34 8.42 5.39 -3.27
C MET A 34 9.03 6.49 -4.17
N GLU A 35 8.79 7.77 -3.90
CA GLU A 35 9.41 8.88 -4.62
C GLU A 35 10.85 9.20 -4.14
N GLN A 36 11.30 8.65 -3.02
CA GLN A 36 12.66 8.89 -2.55
C GLN A 36 13.70 8.33 -3.53
N PRO A 37 14.84 9.03 -3.73
CA PRO A 37 15.88 8.60 -4.68
C PRO A 37 16.36 7.16 -4.47
N PHE A 38 16.47 6.72 -3.21
CA PHE A 38 16.86 5.36 -2.87
C PHE A 38 15.94 4.31 -3.52
N TRP A 39 14.63 4.43 -3.35
CA TRP A 39 13.65 3.48 -3.91
C TRP A 39 13.60 3.55 -5.44
N GLN A 40 13.74 4.75 -6.01
CA GLN A 40 13.80 4.96 -7.45
C GLN A 40 15.02 4.27 -8.10
N GLU A 41 16.20 4.38 -7.48
CA GLU A 41 17.42 3.73 -7.95
C GLU A 41 17.37 2.22 -7.78
N LEU A 42 16.81 1.76 -6.67
CA LEU A 42 16.61 0.34 -6.38
C LEU A 42 15.68 -0.31 -7.40
N CYS A 43 14.56 0.35 -7.75
CA CYS A 43 13.66 -0.11 -8.81
C CYS A 43 14.38 -0.21 -10.16
N LYS A 44 15.21 0.77 -10.54
CA LYS A 44 16.01 0.69 -11.79
C LYS A 44 16.97 -0.50 -11.76
N THR A 45 17.63 -0.74 -10.63
CA THR A 45 18.53 -1.89 -10.46
C THR A 45 17.78 -3.21 -10.64
N ALA A 46 16.63 -3.37 -9.98
CA ALA A 46 15.80 -4.56 -10.11
C ALA A 46 15.24 -4.76 -11.52
N GLN A 47 14.91 -3.67 -12.23
CA GLN A 47 14.43 -3.72 -13.60
C GLN A 47 15.50 -4.19 -14.60
N LEU A 48 16.78 -4.01 -14.26
CA LEU A 48 17.91 -4.63 -14.97
C LEU A 48 18.12 -6.10 -14.56
N ARG A 49 17.20 -6.70 -13.80
CA ARG A 49 17.26 -8.05 -13.24
C ARG A 49 18.53 -8.27 -12.41
N LYS A 50 18.97 -7.24 -11.67
CA LYS A 50 20.12 -7.36 -10.77
C LYS A 50 19.63 -7.54 -9.33
N PRO A 51 20.22 -8.47 -8.55
CA PRO A 51 19.89 -8.62 -7.14
C PRO A 51 20.07 -7.29 -6.39
N CYS A 52 19.06 -6.88 -5.64
CA CYS A 52 19.12 -5.61 -4.90
C CYS A 52 18.77 -5.72 -3.41
N TRP A 53 18.40 -6.92 -2.92
CA TRP A 53 18.01 -7.16 -1.53
C TRP A 53 19.03 -6.65 -0.50
N HIS A 54 20.33 -6.82 -0.74
CA HIS A 54 21.36 -6.37 0.21
C HIS A 54 21.32 -4.85 0.48
N HIS A 55 20.94 -4.04 -0.50
CA HIS A 55 20.76 -2.59 -0.31
C HIS A 55 19.54 -2.28 0.56
N ILE A 56 18.45 -3.05 0.39
CA ILE A 56 17.24 -2.95 1.22
C ILE A 56 17.56 -3.35 2.65
N GLU A 57 18.25 -4.46 2.84
CA GLU A 57 18.64 -4.97 4.16
C GLU A 57 19.49 -3.95 4.93
N ASN A 58 20.48 -3.34 4.28
CA ASN A 58 21.27 -2.26 4.86
C ASN A 58 20.41 -1.04 5.21
N PHE A 59 19.49 -0.66 4.34
CA PHE A 59 18.57 0.46 4.58
C PHE A 59 17.65 0.19 5.78
N LEU A 60 17.08 -1.00 5.89
CA LEU A 60 16.27 -1.43 7.02
C LEU A 60 17.08 -1.41 8.33
N CYS A 61 18.31 -1.94 8.31
CA CYS A 61 19.21 -1.97 9.45
C CYS A 61 19.52 -0.57 9.98
N VAL A 62 19.91 0.37 9.10
CA VAL A 62 20.22 1.77 9.46
C VAL A 62 19.00 2.49 10.04
N ASN A 63 17.79 2.15 9.57
CA ASN A 63 16.54 2.73 10.07
C ASN A 63 15.93 1.95 11.24
N ASN A 64 16.63 0.93 11.76
CA ASN A 64 16.16 0.05 12.84
C ASN A 64 14.75 -0.50 12.52
N ALA A 65 14.55 -1.05 11.33
CA ALA A 65 13.31 -1.67 10.88
C ALA A 65 13.55 -3.12 10.46
N LEU A 66 12.54 -3.98 10.61
CA LEU A 66 12.56 -5.37 10.14
C LEU A 66 11.91 -5.52 8.77
N ILE A 67 10.98 -4.61 8.44
CA ILE A 67 10.21 -4.65 7.20
C ILE A 67 9.94 -3.23 6.70
N ALA A 68 9.96 -3.09 5.38
CA ALA A 68 9.54 -1.88 4.70
C ALA A 68 8.18 -2.11 4.03
N VAL A 69 7.30 -1.11 4.07
CA VAL A 69 5.93 -1.24 3.56
C VAL A 69 5.60 -0.12 2.58
N GLY A 70 5.24 -0.49 1.35
CA GLY A 70 4.62 0.40 0.38
C GLY A 70 3.12 0.53 0.67
N ALA A 71 2.67 1.77 0.88
CA ALA A 71 1.33 2.05 1.41
C ALA A 71 0.20 1.74 0.41
N TYR A 72 -0.98 1.48 0.94
CA TYR A 72 -2.22 1.38 0.16
C TYR A 72 -2.62 2.73 -0.44
N ALA A 73 -3.09 2.72 -1.69
CA ALA A 73 -3.44 3.93 -2.43
C ALA A 73 -2.28 4.94 -2.52
N ASP A 74 -1.05 4.45 -2.53
CA ASP A 74 0.14 5.29 -2.67
C ASP A 74 0.33 5.77 -4.11
N ILE A 75 0.85 6.98 -4.26
CA ILE A 75 1.13 7.59 -5.55
C ILE A 75 2.53 7.14 -5.97
N ARG A 76 2.61 6.45 -7.11
CA ARG A 76 3.87 5.95 -7.68
C ARG A 76 4.18 6.68 -8.96
N ASN A 77 5.25 7.48 -8.90
CA ASN A 77 5.74 8.25 -10.03
C ASN A 77 6.98 7.62 -10.64
N ASN A 78 7.01 7.49 -11.97
CA ASN A 78 8.16 7.01 -12.78
C ASN A 78 8.68 5.59 -12.48
N ILE A 79 7.93 4.80 -11.72
CA ILE A 79 8.37 3.46 -11.31
C ILE A 79 7.89 2.37 -12.29
N TYR A 80 6.75 2.56 -12.94
CA TYR A 80 6.18 1.59 -13.88
C TYR A 80 6.54 1.91 -15.33
N GLN A 81 7.69 1.42 -15.81
CA GLN A 81 8.13 1.61 -17.20
C GLN A 81 8.05 3.09 -17.67
N GLY A 82 8.33 4.06 -16.79
CA GLY A 82 8.24 5.49 -17.10
C GLY A 82 6.83 6.09 -17.11
N LYS A 83 5.79 5.34 -16.70
CA LYS A 83 4.45 5.90 -16.46
C LYS A 83 4.47 6.82 -15.25
N GLN A 84 3.78 7.94 -15.39
CA GLN A 84 3.66 8.97 -14.35
C GLN A 84 2.37 8.76 -13.54
N LEU A 85 2.45 9.05 -12.24
CA LEU A 85 1.30 9.23 -11.34
C LEU A 85 0.27 8.08 -11.33
N LEU A 86 0.72 6.86 -11.05
CA LEU A 86 -0.18 5.73 -10.82
C LEU A 86 -0.56 5.59 -9.34
N ILE A 87 -1.80 5.20 -9.06
CA ILE A 87 -2.27 4.83 -7.72
C ILE A 87 -2.18 3.33 -7.55
N HIS A 88 -1.38 2.90 -6.57
CA HIS A 88 -1.23 1.50 -6.21
C HIS A 88 -2.47 0.97 -5.47
N LEU A 89 -2.98 -0.19 -5.89
CA LEU A 89 -4.25 -0.75 -5.41
C LEU A 89 -4.09 -1.79 -4.29
N GLY A 90 -2.86 -2.12 -3.93
CA GLY A 90 -2.53 -3.10 -2.89
C GLY A 90 -1.69 -2.51 -1.76
N ILE A 91 -1.05 -3.39 -0.99
CA ILE A 91 0.03 -3.08 -0.06
C ILE A 91 1.23 -3.92 -0.48
N ASP A 92 2.40 -3.30 -0.51
CA ASP A 92 3.64 -4.01 -0.80
C ASP A 92 4.42 -4.24 0.50
N LEU A 93 4.63 -5.50 0.87
CA LEU A 93 5.47 -5.89 2.00
C LEU A 93 6.87 -6.23 1.50
N ILE A 94 7.85 -5.37 1.73
CA ILE A 94 9.22 -5.54 1.24
C ILE A 94 9.96 -6.49 2.17
N VAL A 95 10.20 -7.71 1.69
CA VAL A 95 10.71 -8.86 2.44
C VAL A 95 11.68 -9.67 1.57
N PRO A 96 12.60 -10.46 2.16
CA PRO A 96 13.62 -11.13 1.37
C PRO A 96 13.02 -12.13 0.37
N PRO A 97 13.71 -12.39 -0.77
CA PRO A 97 13.41 -13.54 -1.59
C PRO A 97 13.31 -14.82 -0.76
N ASN A 98 12.49 -15.76 -1.20
CA ASN A 98 12.17 -17.00 -0.51
C ASN A 98 11.35 -16.86 0.78
N THR A 99 10.97 -15.64 1.22
CA THR A 99 10.03 -15.49 2.35
C THR A 99 8.74 -16.26 2.06
N PRO A 100 8.26 -17.14 2.96
CA PRO A 100 7.03 -17.88 2.74
C PRO A 100 5.81 -16.96 2.81
N VAL A 101 4.85 -17.20 1.93
CA VAL A 101 3.58 -16.48 1.88
C VAL A 101 2.46 -17.45 2.23
N TYR A 102 1.59 -17.04 3.16
CA TYR A 102 0.52 -17.84 3.72
C TYR A 102 -0.86 -17.29 3.34
N ALA A 103 -1.84 -18.17 3.20
CA ALA A 103 -3.24 -17.76 3.11
C ALA A 103 -3.75 -17.27 4.49
N PRO A 104 -4.20 -16.01 4.63
CA PRO A 104 -4.69 -15.48 5.92
C PRO A 104 -6.05 -16.07 6.32
N LEU A 105 -6.77 -16.63 5.33
CA LEU A 105 -8.10 -17.22 5.43
C LEU A 105 -8.17 -18.44 4.51
N SER A 106 -9.05 -19.40 4.85
CA SER A 106 -9.37 -20.49 3.93
C SER A 106 -10.07 -19.95 2.67
N GLY A 107 -9.89 -20.62 1.55
CA GLY A 107 -10.45 -20.21 0.28
C GLY A 107 -10.21 -21.22 -0.83
N ILE A 108 -10.44 -20.80 -2.07
CA ILE A 108 -10.27 -21.61 -3.28
C ILE A 108 -9.28 -20.88 -4.20
N ILE A 109 -8.27 -21.58 -4.72
CA ILE A 109 -7.39 -21.02 -5.75
C ILE A 109 -8.22 -20.73 -6.98
N LYS A 110 -8.46 -19.45 -7.27
CA LYS A 110 -9.25 -19.03 -8.42
C LYS A 110 -8.42 -19.06 -9.69
N LYS A 111 -7.20 -18.52 -9.62
CA LYS A 111 -6.31 -18.37 -10.77
C LYS A 111 -4.85 -18.34 -10.32
N ILE A 112 -3.98 -18.83 -11.18
CA ILE A 112 -2.53 -18.69 -11.09
C ILE A 112 -2.09 -18.15 -12.45
N MET A 113 -1.30 -17.08 -12.46
CA MET A 113 -0.78 -16.47 -13.69
C MET A 113 0.72 -16.27 -13.57
N ILE A 114 1.42 -16.39 -14.69
CA ILE A 114 2.87 -16.18 -14.77
C ILE A 114 3.11 -15.01 -15.70
N ASN A 115 3.39 -13.86 -15.10
CA ASN A 115 3.55 -12.58 -15.78
C ASN A 115 4.98 -12.06 -15.59
N ASN A 116 5.96 -12.71 -16.20
CA ASN A 116 7.37 -12.32 -16.04
C ASN A 116 7.79 -11.13 -16.93
N SER A 117 6.84 -10.38 -17.47
CA SER A 117 7.13 -9.12 -18.17
C SER A 117 7.67 -8.09 -17.18
N LEU A 118 8.55 -7.20 -17.66
CA LEU A 118 9.11 -6.14 -16.82
C LEU A 118 7.99 -5.26 -16.25
N GLY A 119 7.97 -5.03 -14.94
CA GLY A 119 6.97 -4.20 -14.28
C GLY A 119 5.59 -4.85 -14.09
N ASP A 120 5.45 -6.14 -14.39
CA ASP A 120 4.23 -6.93 -14.15
C ASP A 120 4.38 -7.75 -12.84
N TYR A 121 3.44 -8.65 -12.57
CA TYR A 121 3.31 -9.35 -11.28
C TYR A 121 4.33 -10.45 -10.99
N GLY A 122 5.13 -10.92 -11.96
CA GLY A 122 5.76 -12.23 -11.82
C GLY A 122 4.68 -13.31 -11.66
N VAL A 123 4.81 -14.23 -10.70
CA VAL A 123 3.72 -15.16 -10.41
C VAL A 123 2.65 -14.48 -9.54
N LEU A 124 1.41 -14.50 -10.03
CA LEU A 124 0.22 -14.00 -9.36
C LEU A 124 -0.70 -15.16 -8.99
N VAL A 125 -0.94 -15.36 -7.70
CA VAL A 125 -1.94 -16.29 -7.16
C VAL A 125 -3.16 -15.50 -6.70
N ILE A 126 -4.35 -15.92 -7.14
CA ILE A 126 -5.63 -15.33 -6.75
C ILE A 126 -6.43 -16.35 -5.96
N ILE A 127 -6.78 -16.01 -4.72
CA ILE A 127 -7.61 -16.83 -3.84
C ILE A 127 -8.98 -16.19 -3.72
N GLU A 128 -10.01 -17.00 -3.90
CA GLU A 128 -11.39 -16.66 -3.63
C GLU A 128 -11.76 -17.00 -2.18
N HIS A 129 -12.40 -16.05 -1.51
CA HIS A 129 -12.92 -16.21 -0.16
C HIS A 129 -14.42 -15.92 -0.14
N ASN A 130 -15.13 -16.60 0.77
CA ASN A 130 -16.53 -16.33 1.03
C ASN A 130 -16.74 -16.26 2.55
N LEU A 131 -17.15 -15.08 3.03
CA LEU A 131 -17.49 -14.85 4.44
C LEU A 131 -18.94 -14.40 4.52
N ASN A 132 -19.83 -15.23 5.08
CA ASN A 132 -21.26 -14.92 5.24
C ASN A 132 -21.90 -14.35 3.96
N ASN A 133 -21.73 -15.04 2.83
CA ASN A 133 -22.19 -14.65 1.49
C ASN A 133 -21.53 -13.40 0.90
N THR A 134 -20.52 -12.84 1.56
CA THR A 134 -19.65 -11.82 0.96
C THR A 134 -18.46 -12.50 0.31
N ARG A 135 -18.50 -12.56 -1.03
CA ARG A 135 -17.41 -13.07 -1.86
C ARG A 135 -16.39 -11.97 -2.14
N PHE A 136 -15.12 -12.28 -1.95
CA PHE A 136 -14.02 -11.37 -2.28
C PHE A 136 -12.78 -12.19 -2.63
N PHE A 137 -11.77 -11.51 -3.15
CA PHE A 137 -10.56 -12.14 -3.65
C PHE A 137 -9.35 -11.49 -3.03
N THR A 138 -8.30 -12.27 -2.82
CA THR A 138 -6.96 -11.78 -2.47
C THR A 138 -5.98 -12.17 -3.57
N LEU A 139 -5.18 -11.21 -4.00
CA LEU A 139 -4.16 -11.32 -5.03
C LEU A 139 -2.79 -11.27 -4.33
N TYR A 140 -1.94 -12.24 -4.64
CA TYR A 140 -0.57 -12.35 -4.13
C TYR A 140 0.39 -12.33 -5.32
N GLY A 141 1.04 -11.19 -5.53
CA GLY A 141 2.00 -10.99 -6.61
C GLY A 141 3.43 -11.25 -6.18
N HIS A 142 4.33 -11.26 -7.16
CA HIS A 142 5.78 -11.34 -7.03
C HIS A 142 6.27 -12.65 -6.37
N LEU A 143 5.50 -13.72 -6.53
CA LEU A 143 5.86 -15.05 -6.04
C LEU A 143 6.87 -15.74 -6.98
N SER A 144 7.62 -16.70 -6.46
CA SER A 144 8.51 -17.56 -7.25
C SER A 144 7.72 -18.65 -7.97
N TYR A 145 8.13 -18.95 -9.19
CA TYR A 145 7.46 -19.97 -10.01
C TYR A 145 7.52 -21.36 -9.37
N GLU A 146 8.72 -21.77 -8.95
CA GLU A 146 8.94 -23.09 -8.36
C GLU A 146 8.06 -23.32 -7.11
N SER A 147 7.95 -22.30 -6.25
CA SER A 147 7.18 -22.41 -5.00
C SER A 147 5.67 -22.47 -5.19
N CYS A 148 5.17 -22.23 -6.40
CA CYS A 148 3.74 -22.24 -6.71
C CYS A 148 3.31 -23.48 -7.50
N LEU A 149 4.23 -24.38 -7.88
CA LEU A 149 3.94 -25.56 -8.70
C LEU A 149 2.97 -26.56 -8.05
N HIS A 150 2.85 -26.55 -6.71
CA HIS A 150 1.92 -27.40 -5.99
C HIS A 150 0.47 -26.90 -6.05
N LEU A 151 0.24 -25.68 -6.51
CA LEU A 151 -1.09 -25.06 -6.57
C LEU A 151 -1.80 -25.37 -7.89
N LYS A 152 -3.12 -25.55 -7.82
CA LYS A 152 -3.98 -25.75 -8.99
C LYS A 152 -5.25 -24.90 -8.89
N PRO A 153 -5.77 -24.35 -10.00
CA PRO A 153 -7.11 -23.76 -10.02
C PRO A 153 -8.16 -24.71 -9.45
N GLN A 154 -9.14 -24.16 -8.72
CA GLN A 154 -10.19 -24.87 -7.98
C GLN A 154 -9.72 -25.68 -6.76
N GLN A 155 -8.45 -25.60 -6.39
CA GLN A 155 -7.95 -26.22 -5.17
C GLN A 155 -8.45 -25.48 -3.92
N ASN A 156 -8.99 -26.23 -2.95
CA ASN A 156 -9.25 -25.71 -1.61
C ASN A 156 -7.93 -25.47 -0.87
N ILE A 157 -7.82 -24.31 -0.23
CA ILE A 157 -6.68 -23.92 0.60
C ILE A 157 -7.21 -23.62 2.00
N ALA A 158 -6.60 -24.23 3.01
CA ALA A 158 -6.86 -23.88 4.40
C ALA A 158 -6.10 -22.58 4.76
N ALA A 159 -6.63 -21.80 5.70
CA ALA A 159 -5.86 -20.73 6.35
C ALA A 159 -4.51 -21.27 6.84
N THR A 160 -3.48 -20.43 6.87
CA THR A 160 -2.07 -20.75 7.18
C THR A 160 -1.31 -21.60 6.16
N SER A 161 -1.98 -22.15 5.14
CA SER A 161 -1.27 -22.91 4.09
C SER A 161 -0.29 -22.01 3.35
N ILE A 162 0.89 -22.56 3.01
CA ILE A 162 1.84 -21.88 2.13
C ILE A 162 1.28 -21.87 0.70
N ILE A 163 1.14 -20.68 0.15
CA ILE A 163 0.64 -20.44 -1.22
C ILE A 163 1.77 -20.00 -2.17
N GLY A 164 2.99 -19.91 -1.65
CA GLY A 164 4.18 -19.60 -2.43
C GLY A 164 5.27 -19.01 -1.54
N ARG A 165 6.33 -18.56 -2.20
CA ARG A 165 7.44 -17.82 -1.61
C ARG A 165 7.74 -16.62 -2.49
N ILE A 166 8.33 -15.58 -1.93
CA ILE A 166 8.72 -14.37 -2.68
C ILE A 166 9.78 -14.71 -3.72
N GLY A 167 9.53 -14.28 -4.96
CA GLY A 167 10.43 -14.43 -6.09
C GLY A 167 11.54 -13.38 -6.08
N ASN A 168 12.65 -13.72 -6.71
CA ASN A 168 13.72 -12.75 -6.96
C ASN A 168 13.46 -11.95 -8.25
N GLU A 169 14.33 -10.99 -8.52
CA GLU A 169 14.23 -10.04 -9.64
C GLU A 169 14.13 -10.74 -11.01
N GLN A 170 14.62 -11.98 -11.16
CA GLN A 170 14.57 -12.75 -12.43
C GLN A 170 13.16 -13.22 -12.81
N GLU A 171 12.27 -13.35 -11.84
CA GLU A 171 10.96 -13.98 -12.02
C GLU A 171 9.80 -13.15 -11.48
N ASN A 172 10.08 -12.18 -10.60
CA ASN A 172 9.04 -11.37 -9.96
C ASN A 172 8.55 -10.19 -10.80
N GLY A 173 8.98 -10.07 -12.06
CA GLY A 173 8.70 -8.91 -12.93
C GLY A 173 9.79 -7.83 -12.90
N GLY A 174 10.94 -8.07 -12.28
CA GLY A 174 12.04 -7.09 -12.19
C GLY A 174 11.79 -6.02 -11.13
N TRP A 175 11.15 -6.41 -10.04
CA TRP A 175 10.89 -5.55 -8.88
C TRP A 175 11.87 -5.84 -7.75
N PRO A 176 12.19 -4.86 -6.89
CA PRO A 176 12.81 -5.16 -5.61
C PRO A 176 11.99 -6.24 -4.87
N PRO A 177 12.58 -7.25 -4.21
CA PRO A 177 11.82 -8.36 -3.63
C PRO A 177 10.77 -7.89 -2.61
N HIS A 178 9.51 -8.24 -2.85
CA HIS A 178 8.38 -7.88 -1.99
C HIS A 178 7.18 -8.78 -2.26
N LEU A 179 6.22 -8.82 -1.34
CA LEU A 179 4.86 -9.33 -1.58
C LEU A 179 3.97 -8.17 -2.01
N HIS A 180 3.30 -8.29 -3.16
CA HIS A 180 2.13 -7.46 -3.45
C HIS A 180 0.88 -8.16 -2.95
N LEU A 181 0.18 -7.57 -1.98
CA LEU A 181 -1.12 -8.04 -1.50
C LEU A 181 -2.22 -7.08 -1.91
N GLN A 182 -3.26 -7.56 -2.58
CA GLN A 182 -4.44 -6.76 -2.93
C GLN A 182 -5.71 -7.53 -2.59
N ILE A 183 -6.72 -6.84 -2.04
CA ILE A 183 -8.09 -7.36 -1.96
C ILE A 183 -8.83 -6.87 -3.21
N SER A 184 -9.70 -7.69 -3.78
CA SER A 184 -10.49 -7.33 -4.97
C SER A 184 -11.93 -7.85 -4.89
N SER A 185 -12.84 -7.09 -5.50
CA SER A 185 -14.23 -7.49 -5.69
C SER A 185 -14.40 -8.53 -6.80
N GLU A 186 -15.50 -9.28 -6.75
CA GLU A 186 -15.85 -10.23 -7.82
C GLU A 186 -15.97 -9.58 -9.21
N GLN A 187 -16.49 -8.35 -9.28
CA GLN A 187 -16.69 -7.64 -10.54
C GLN A 187 -15.38 -7.46 -11.30
N LEU A 188 -14.30 -7.02 -10.63
CA LEU A 188 -12.99 -6.83 -11.27
C LEU A 188 -12.41 -8.17 -11.75
N ILE A 189 -12.50 -9.21 -10.92
CA ILE A 189 -12.00 -10.55 -11.25
C ILE A 189 -12.72 -11.14 -12.46
N ASN A 190 -14.05 -11.02 -12.53
CA ASN A 190 -14.84 -11.52 -13.66
C ASN A 190 -14.54 -10.79 -14.97
N ASN A 191 -14.19 -9.50 -14.89
CA ASN A 191 -13.75 -8.70 -16.04
C ASN A 191 -12.27 -8.92 -16.40
N SER A 192 -11.59 -9.90 -15.77
CA SER A 192 -10.16 -10.16 -15.91
C SER A 192 -9.29 -8.93 -15.65
N ASN A 193 -9.76 -8.04 -14.78
CA ASN A 193 -9.08 -6.81 -14.42
C ASN A 193 -8.29 -7.03 -13.12
N PHE A 194 -7.00 -7.27 -13.30
CA PHE A 194 -6.07 -7.56 -12.21
C PHE A 194 -5.05 -6.44 -12.05
N PHE A 195 -5.36 -5.18 -12.38
CA PHE A 195 -4.37 -4.11 -12.25
C PHE A 195 -3.91 -3.93 -10.80
N GLY A 196 -2.59 -3.82 -10.61
CA GLY A 196 -1.96 -3.57 -9.30
C GLY A 196 -1.74 -2.09 -9.05
N ALA A 197 -1.79 -1.29 -10.11
CA ALA A 197 -1.84 0.16 -10.06
C ALA A 197 -2.62 0.69 -11.27
N VAL A 198 -3.27 1.84 -11.09
CA VAL A 198 -4.11 2.48 -12.13
C VAL A 198 -3.81 3.98 -12.22
N ASP A 199 -4.22 4.60 -13.32
CA ASP A 199 -4.11 6.04 -13.48
C ASP A 199 -4.92 6.79 -12.40
N GLN A 200 -4.39 7.92 -11.93
CA GLN A 200 -5.04 8.75 -10.91
C GLN A 200 -6.49 9.12 -11.27
N LEU A 201 -6.80 9.33 -12.55
CA LEU A 201 -8.13 9.73 -13.02
C LEU A 201 -9.20 8.65 -12.77
N VAL A 202 -8.82 7.38 -12.75
CA VAL A 202 -9.76 6.25 -12.52
C VAL A 202 -9.63 5.64 -11.14
N ALA A 203 -8.61 6.03 -10.37
CA ALA A 203 -8.29 5.43 -9.08
C ALA A 203 -9.46 5.43 -8.09
N LYS A 204 -10.24 6.52 -8.04
CA LYS A 204 -11.39 6.63 -7.13
C LYS A 204 -12.38 5.48 -7.31
N GLU A 205 -12.65 5.07 -8.55
CA GLU A 205 -13.54 3.95 -8.85
C GLU A 205 -12.91 2.62 -8.41
N TYR A 206 -11.67 2.36 -8.82
CA TYR A 206 -10.98 1.11 -8.51
C TYR A 206 -10.82 0.87 -7.01
N LEU A 207 -10.53 1.91 -6.23
CA LEU A 207 -10.38 1.81 -4.78
C LEU A 207 -11.69 1.41 -4.06
N THR A 208 -12.87 1.62 -4.68
CA THR A 208 -14.13 1.09 -4.13
C THR A 208 -14.23 -0.43 -4.23
N HIS A 209 -13.50 -1.02 -5.20
CA HIS A 209 -13.46 -2.45 -5.48
C HIS A 209 -12.23 -3.14 -4.89
N CYS A 210 -11.17 -2.39 -4.56
CA CYS A 210 -9.92 -2.90 -4.00
C CYS A 210 -9.67 -2.35 -2.59
N PRO A 211 -10.40 -2.79 -1.55
CA PRO A 211 -10.27 -2.23 -0.20
C PRO A 211 -8.88 -2.46 0.41
N ASN A 212 -8.50 -1.61 1.36
CA ASN A 212 -7.21 -1.65 2.03
C ASN A 212 -6.89 -3.07 2.58
N PRO A 213 -5.84 -3.74 2.09
CA PRO A 213 -5.43 -5.08 2.54
C PRO A 213 -5.06 -5.17 4.02
N ASN A 214 -4.79 -4.06 4.70
CA ASN A 214 -4.52 -4.07 6.13
C ASN A 214 -5.74 -4.51 6.98
N LEU A 215 -6.93 -4.59 6.38
CA LEU A 215 -8.04 -5.35 6.95
C LEU A 215 -7.63 -6.78 7.33
N LEU A 216 -6.76 -7.42 6.53
CA LEU A 216 -6.22 -8.76 6.74
C LEU A 216 -4.85 -8.75 7.43
N LEU A 217 -3.97 -7.80 7.10
CA LEU A 217 -2.60 -7.77 7.64
C LEU A 217 -2.55 -7.44 9.13
N LYS A 218 -3.49 -6.63 9.64
CA LYS A 218 -3.51 -6.21 11.06
C LYS A 218 -2.18 -5.61 11.53
N MET A 219 -1.49 -4.92 10.64
CA MET A 219 -0.23 -4.22 10.94
C MET A 219 -0.53 -2.80 11.43
N GLU A 220 0.36 -2.24 12.22
CA GLU A 220 0.37 -0.83 12.63
C GLU A 220 0.83 0.07 11.47
N ILE A 221 0.19 -0.09 10.32
CA ILE A 221 0.35 0.73 9.10
C ILE A 221 -0.95 1.51 8.80
N ASN A 222 -2.00 1.30 9.61
CA ASN A 222 -3.31 1.96 9.49
C ASN A 222 -3.33 3.39 9.99
N ASN A 223 -2.26 3.83 10.62
CA ASN A 223 -2.24 5.13 11.25
C ASN A 223 -2.03 6.25 10.22
N MET A 224 -1.78 5.93 8.95
CA MET A 224 -1.64 6.93 7.91
C MET A 224 -2.96 7.52 7.44
N GLU A 225 -3.28 8.73 7.88
CA GLU A 225 -4.37 9.53 7.36
C GLU A 225 -3.84 10.58 6.37
N LYS A 226 -4.43 10.58 5.17
CA LYS A 226 -4.27 11.65 4.18
C LYS A 226 -5.36 12.67 4.45
N TYR A 227 -4.97 13.91 4.70
CA TYR A 227 -5.90 15.03 4.81
C TYR A 227 -5.89 15.85 3.54
N TYR A 228 -7.07 16.09 3.02
CA TYR A 228 -7.34 16.93 1.86
C TYR A 228 -7.79 18.32 2.31
N LEU A 229 -7.96 19.22 1.34
CA LEU A 229 -8.39 20.59 1.63
C LEU A 229 -9.75 20.61 2.35
N GLU A 230 -10.70 19.77 1.95
CA GLU A 230 -12.01 19.67 2.59
C GLU A 230 -11.93 19.18 4.05
N ASP A 231 -10.91 18.41 4.42
CA ASP A 231 -10.72 17.94 5.79
C ASP A 231 -10.13 19.03 6.69
N LEU A 232 -9.30 19.91 6.12
CA LEU A 232 -8.53 20.94 6.83
C LEU A 232 -9.23 22.30 6.84
N CYS A 233 -9.89 22.63 5.74
CA CYS A 233 -10.65 23.87 5.49
C CYS A 233 -11.97 23.53 4.77
N PRO A 234 -12.97 22.97 5.48
CA PRO A 234 -14.22 22.51 4.86
C PRO A 234 -14.95 23.62 4.09
N GLY A 235 -15.46 23.30 2.90
CA GLY A 235 -16.22 24.22 2.05
C GLY A 235 -15.38 25.22 1.26
N VAL A 236 -14.07 24.97 1.13
CA VAL A 236 -13.14 25.78 0.33
C VAL A 236 -12.59 24.95 -0.82
N ASP A 237 -12.81 25.40 -2.05
CA ASP A 237 -12.43 24.64 -3.25
C ASP A 237 -10.95 24.82 -3.65
N LEU A 238 -10.36 25.98 -3.34
CA LEU A 238 -9.01 26.35 -3.74
C LEU A 238 -8.39 27.32 -2.74
N VAL A 239 -7.14 27.04 -2.34
CA VAL A 239 -6.34 27.93 -1.48
C VAL A 239 -4.90 28.03 -1.99
N ARG A 240 -4.21 29.09 -1.60
CA ARG A 240 -2.76 29.25 -1.76
C ARG A 240 -2.06 28.93 -0.45
N ILE A 241 -0.99 28.15 -0.48
CA ILE A 241 -0.19 27.85 0.71
C ILE A 241 0.62 29.10 1.07
N GLY A 242 0.26 29.79 2.15
CA GLY A 242 1.00 30.94 2.67
C GLY A 242 2.27 30.52 3.41
N LYS A 243 2.17 29.58 4.35
CA LYS A 243 3.32 29.12 5.14
C LYS A 243 3.11 27.72 5.72
N TRP A 244 4.17 26.91 5.75
CA TRP A 244 4.21 25.68 6.54
C TRP A 244 4.90 25.91 7.89
N TYR A 245 4.36 25.31 8.95
CA TYR A 245 4.93 25.26 10.30
C TYR A 245 5.49 23.88 10.66
N THR A 246 5.23 22.89 9.82
CA THR A 246 5.76 21.52 9.91
C THR A 246 6.48 21.15 8.62
N LYS A 247 7.33 20.14 8.68
CA LYS A 247 7.95 19.50 7.51
C LYS A 247 7.88 17.98 7.61
N ASP A 248 8.22 17.31 6.51
CA ASP A 248 8.36 15.86 6.47
C ASP A 248 9.29 15.37 7.60
N GLY A 249 8.82 14.38 8.36
CA GLY A 249 9.50 13.75 9.47
C GLY A 249 9.19 14.34 10.85
N ASP A 250 8.58 15.53 10.94
CA ASP A 250 8.20 16.16 12.21
C ASP A 250 7.09 15.38 12.92
N PHE A 251 7.07 15.45 14.25
CA PHE A 251 5.97 14.94 15.07
C PHE A 251 5.01 16.10 15.40
N VAL A 252 3.72 15.90 15.18
CA VAL A 252 2.67 16.88 15.45
C VAL A 252 1.67 16.30 16.45
N VAL A 253 1.15 17.14 17.33
CA VAL A 253 0.11 16.78 18.30
C VAL A 253 -1.22 17.30 17.79
N LYS A 254 -2.30 16.54 17.98
CA LYS A 254 -3.67 16.92 17.61
C LYS A 254 -3.98 18.34 18.07
N GLY A 255 -4.43 19.18 17.14
CA GLY A 255 -4.72 20.60 17.39
C GLY A 255 -3.51 21.53 17.24
N ASN A 256 -2.31 21.03 16.91
CA ASN A 256 -1.19 21.88 16.56
C ASN A 256 -1.43 22.55 15.19
N LYS A 257 -1.05 23.81 15.10
CA LYS A 257 -1.04 24.55 13.82
C LYS A 257 0.07 24.00 12.92
N ILE A 258 -0.28 23.60 11.71
CA ILE A 258 0.65 23.00 10.72
C ILE A 258 0.88 23.89 9.50
N ALA A 259 -0.07 24.76 9.13
CA ALA A 259 0.07 25.67 7.99
C ALA A 259 -0.79 26.94 8.12
N ASP A 260 -0.50 27.93 7.27
CA ASP A 260 -1.38 29.04 6.92
C ASP A 260 -1.74 28.95 5.43
N PHE A 261 -3.03 28.98 5.13
CA PHE A 261 -3.57 29.03 3.77
C PHE A 261 -4.22 30.39 3.51
N GLU A 262 -4.20 30.81 2.26
CA GLU A 262 -4.69 32.13 1.84
C GLU A 262 -5.66 31.99 0.67
N THR A 263 -6.70 32.81 0.69
CA THR A 263 -7.57 33.06 -0.46
C THR A 263 -7.51 34.55 -0.80
N ASN A 264 -8.16 34.96 -1.88
CA ASN A 264 -8.30 36.37 -2.24
C ASN A 264 -9.05 37.23 -1.20
N LYS A 265 -9.69 36.61 -0.19
CA LYS A 265 -10.52 37.31 0.80
C LYS A 265 -10.11 37.05 2.24
N ILE A 266 -9.59 35.85 2.55
CA ILE A 266 -9.44 35.35 3.92
C ILE A 266 -8.18 34.49 4.03
N ASN A 267 -7.50 34.57 5.18
CA ASN A 267 -6.44 33.66 5.59
C ASN A 267 -7.00 32.61 6.57
N PHE A 268 -6.61 31.36 6.39
CA PHE A 268 -7.03 30.21 7.17
C PHE A 268 -5.82 29.65 7.93
N GLU A 269 -5.99 29.46 9.22
CA GLU A 269 -5.03 28.70 10.03
C GLU A 269 -5.39 27.23 9.97
N VAL A 270 -4.41 26.39 9.66
CA VAL A 270 -4.62 24.96 9.44
C VAL A 270 -4.04 24.17 10.60
N TYR A 271 -4.84 23.27 11.15
CA TYR A 271 -4.51 22.49 12.33
C TYR A 271 -4.50 20.99 12.02
N THR A 272 -3.60 20.23 12.64
CA THR A 272 -3.59 18.77 12.49
C THR A 272 -4.76 18.14 13.28
N PRO A 273 -5.56 17.25 12.67
CA PRO A 273 -6.69 16.61 13.36
C PRO A 273 -6.29 15.40 14.22
N ILE A 274 -5.06 14.89 14.06
CA ILE A 274 -4.49 13.76 14.81
C ILE A 274 -3.10 14.07 15.36
N SER A 275 -2.69 13.30 16.38
CA SER A 275 -1.30 13.26 16.87
C SER A 275 -0.54 12.19 16.09
N GLY A 276 0.67 12.49 15.61
CA GLY A 276 1.41 11.57 14.78
C GLY A 276 2.62 12.17 14.08
N ARG A 277 3.26 11.38 13.23
CA ARG A 277 4.40 11.79 12.42
C ARG A 277 3.96 12.27 11.04
N VAL A 278 4.35 13.48 10.65
CA VAL A 278 4.13 14.00 9.30
C VAL A 278 5.03 13.22 8.34
N LEU A 279 4.46 12.36 7.53
CA LEU A 279 5.21 11.59 6.54
C LEU A 279 5.49 12.40 5.29
N LYS A 280 4.52 13.24 4.90
CA LYS A 280 4.62 14.09 3.72
C LYS A 280 3.71 15.29 3.77
N ILE A 281 4.24 16.47 3.47
CA ILE A 281 3.46 17.63 3.03
C ILE A 281 3.43 17.68 1.49
N TYR A 282 2.27 18.03 0.94
CA TYR A 282 2.07 18.16 -0.49
C TYR A 282 1.88 19.64 -0.84
N GLY A 283 2.79 20.16 -1.66
CA GLY A 283 2.82 21.56 -2.08
C GLY A 283 3.78 22.41 -1.26
N LEU A 284 4.43 23.35 -1.93
CA LEU A 284 5.34 24.33 -1.34
C LEU A 284 4.60 25.63 -1.02
N THR A 285 5.18 26.43 -0.13
CA THR A 285 4.75 27.82 0.06
C THR A 285 4.67 28.54 -1.30
N GLY A 286 3.54 29.16 -1.57
CA GLY A 286 3.21 29.82 -2.82
C GLY A 286 2.63 28.90 -3.91
N ASN A 287 2.31 27.64 -3.62
CA ASN A 287 1.52 26.80 -4.52
C ASN A 287 0.03 26.98 -4.24
N ASP A 288 -0.79 26.86 -5.28
CA ASP A 288 -2.24 26.75 -5.15
C ASP A 288 -2.62 25.27 -5.07
N VAL A 289 -3.49 24.93 -4.12
CA VAL A 289 -3.91 23.56 -3.82
C VAL A 289 -5.43 23.48 -3.74
N ASP A 290 -5.97 22.41 -4.30
CA ASP A 290 -7.39 22.07 -4.32
C ASP A 290 -7.61 20.69 -3.68
N ASN A 291 -8.86 20.22 -3.71
CA ASN A 291 -9.22 18.92 -3.15
C ASN A 291 -8.83 17.70 -4.03
N SER A 292 -8.09 17.89 -5.13
CA SER A 292 -7.71 16.80 -6.06
C SER A 292 -6.54 15.95 -5.55
N LYS A 293 -5.75 16.49 -4.62
CA LYS A 293 -4.58 15.84 -4.03
C LYS A 293 -4.60 15.99 -2.51
N PRO A 294 -4.00 15.04 -1.78
CA PRO A 294 -3.80 15.21 -0.34
C PRO A 294 -2.92 16.45 -0.09
N ILE A 295 -3.12 17.09 1.05
CA ILE A 295 -2.37 18.26 1.54
C ILE A 295 -1.28 17.81 2.52
N VAL A 296 -1.60 16.87 3.40
CA VAL A 296 -0.65 16.27 4.34
C VAL A 296 -0.98 14.80 4.57
N LEU A 297 0.05 13.97 4.73
CA LEU A 297 -0.01 12.58 5.16
C LEU A 297 0.60 12.47 6.55
N ILE A 298 -0.18 11.98 7.51
CA ILE A 298 0.24 11.85 8.90
C ILE A 298 0.04 10.41 9.33
N GLU A 299 1.09 9.80 9.88
CA GLU A 299 1.03 8.52 10.60
C GLU A 299 0.64 8.81 12.06
N GLU A 300 -0.62 8.59 12.40
CA GLU A 300 -1.17 8.59 13.75
C GLU A 300 -0.26 7.78 14.70
N MET A 301 0.04 8.34 15.85
CA MET A 301 0.76 7.62 16.89
C MET A 301 0.06 7.94 18.20
N GLU A 302 -0.21 6.92 19.00
CA GLU A 302 -0.69 7.15 20.36
C GLU A 302 0.39 7.91 21.14
N GLU A 303 -0.03 8.95 21.88
CA GLU A 303 0.86 9.62 22.81
C GLU A 303 1.33 8.61 23.85
N ALA A 304 2.64 8.42 23.97
CA ALA A 304 3.21 7.61 25.04
C ALA A 304 2.78 8.21 26.39
N HIS A 305 1.90 7.51 27.10
CA HIS A 305 1.52 7.82 28.47
C HIS A 305 2.69 7.66 29.45
#